data_AF-A0A9D7QDY5-F1
#
_entry.id   AF-A0A9D7QDY5-F1
#
_cell.length_a   1.000
_cell.length_b   1.000
_cell.length_c   1.000
_cell.angle_alpha   90.00
_cell.angle_beta   90.00
_cell.angle_gamma   90.00
#
_symmetry.space_group_name_H-M   'P 1'
#
loop_
_entity.id
_entity.type
_entity.pdbx_description
1 polymer ?
#
loop_
_entity_poly.entity_id
_entity_poly.type
_entity_poly.pdbx_seq_one_letter_code
_entity_poly.pdbx_strand_id
1 'polypeptide(L)'
;MPGRAAAAVRDRNLDFSLCEETGARLTRFALVHLVTGDVACRRAALSQLEAIFNPMQWPDWIDQAHRRFGHPADLRTGMLGMDVALAYDWLAPGLDARERAFVIEGLDRRAIQPFLVSLQQDPWWGRELNNWVTLIAGGLGIAGLALTDEHPDAPRLVAYAVAKFEEYLSVYGPAGEFNESVAYANANLMPVAFFLAHRSATRGRTNRLAAAPFPQMCRWVMHATLAGGRPLPFGDCHPDHPVAAGYVGAVAAALQDGALQHYHLALQAATASPIELLWFDPRVPPAPLASENPWRSISPRTAESSSAALPGIVSDRSASCSANPAGRRKPRAQRCRPSRLRYPRRTTHCGPWLPLGLSSRLLPGRTFAGAITTPRCAVTTC
;
A
#
# COMPACT_ATOMS: atom_id res chain seq x y z
N MET A 1 2.32 -15.84 -22.78
CA MET A 1 3.47 -15.10 -22.21
C MET A 1 4.50 -16.14 -21.76
N PRO A 2 5.69 -16.21 -22.36
CA PRO A 2 6.78 -17.07 -21.89
C PRO A 2 7.09 -16.78 -20.41
N GLY A 3 7.38 -17.80 -19.61
CA GLY A 3 7.81 -17.63 -18.20
C GLY A 3 6.70 -17.59 -17.14
N ARG A 4 5.41 -17.76 -17.49
CA ARG A 4 4.34 -17.83 -16.47
C ARG A 4 4.40 -19.13 -15.66
N ALA A 5 4.20 -19.02 -14.34
CA ALA A 5 4.02 -20.18 -13.47
C ALA A 5 2.82 -21.03 -13.93
N ALA A 6 2.98 -22.35 -13.92
CA ALA A 6 1.96 -23.29 -14.41
C ALA A 6 0.60 -23.13 -13.70
N ALA A 7 0.61 -22.75 -12.41
CA ALA A 7 -0.60 -22.47 -11.65
C ALA A 7 -1.37 -21.27 -12.19
N ALA A 8 -0.68 -20.17 -12.52
CA ALA A 8 -1.30 -18.96 -13.05
C ALA A 8 -1.93 -19.18 -14.44
N VAL A 9 -1.35 -20.06 -15.25
CA VAL A 9 -1.92 -20.46 -16.55
C VAL A 9 -3.17 -21.32 -16.36
N ARG A 10 -3.12 -22.31 -15.47
CA ARG A 10 -4.25 -23.20 -15.17
C ARG A 10 -5.46 -22.42 -14.67
N ASP A 11 -5.24 -21.49 -13.75
CA ASP A 11 -6.32 -20.77 -13.07
C ASP A 11 -6.81 -19.56 -13.89
N ARG A 12 -6.28 -19.37 -15.10
CA ARG A 12 -6.49 -18.19 -15.96
C ARG A 12 -6.30 -16.87 -15.21
N ASN A 13 -5.48 -16.90 -14.16
CA ASN A 13 -5.26 -15.75 -13.32
C ASN A 13 -4.46 -14.72 -14.11
N LEU A 14 -4.82 -13.45 -14.08
CA LEU A 14 -3.95 -12.41 -14.62
C LEU A 14 -2.67 -12.30 -13.79
N ASP A 15 -1.59 -11.87 -14.43
CA ASP A 15 -0.32 -11.66 -13.75
C ASP A 15 -0.40 -10.42 -12.86
N PHE A 16 0.23 -10.45 -11.68
CA PHE A 16 0.30 -9.31 -10.79
C PHE A 16 0.82 -8.06 -11.50
N SER A 17 1.87 -8.21 -12.32
CA SER A 17 2.51 -7.10 -13.05
C SER A 17 1.53 -6.46 -14.04
N LEU A 18 0.61 -7.23 -14.62
CA LEU A 18 -0.41 -6.69 -15.51
C LEU A 18 -1.47 -5.88 -14.75
N CYS A 19 -1.86 -6.35 -13.56
CA CYS A 19 -2.78 -5.61 -12.69
C CYS A 19 -2.15 -4.28 -12.24
N GLU A 20 -0.88 -4.31 -11.82
CA GLU A 20 -0.11 -3.12 -11.43
C GLU A 20 0.02 -2.13 -12.60
N GLU A 21 0.46 -2.58 -13.79
CA GLU A 21 0.58 -1.70 -14.96
C GLU A 21 -0.77 -1.16 -15.46
N THR A 22 -1.86 -1.88 -15.20
CA THR A 22 -3.21 -1.38 -15.49
C THR A 22 -3.52 -0.16 -14.63
N GLY A 23 -3.28 -0.24 -13.33
CA GLY A 23 -3.41 0.91 -12.41
C GLY A 23 -2.45 2.05 -12.76
N ALA A 24 -1.18 1.74 -12.99
CA ALA A 24 -0.15 2.72 -13.34
C ALA A 24 -0.46 3.46 -14.65
N ARG A 25 -1.00 2.78 -15.68
CA ARG A 25 -1.41 3.43 -16.92
C ARG A 25 -2.56 4.42 -16.71
N LEU A 26 -3.53 4.06 -15.87
CA LEU A 26 -4.66 4.93 -15.53
C LEU A 26 -4.17 6.21 -14.83
N THR A 27 -3.32 6.07 -13.81
CA THR A 27 -2.77 7.21 -13.07
C THR A 27 -1.84 8.06 -13.94
N ARG A 28 -1.07 7.48 -14.87
CA ARG A 28 -0.29 8.22 -15.88
C ARG A 28 -1.17 9.10 -16.76
N PHE A 29 -2.26 8.58 -17.32
CA PHE A 29 -3.18 9.39 -18.12
C PHE A 29 -3.81 10.53 -17.32
N ALA A 30 -4.26 10.23 -16.10
CA ALA A 30 -4.83 11.24 -15.21
C ALA A 30 -3.82 12.35 -14.85
N LEU A 31 -2.57 11.97 -14.54
CA LEU A 31 -1.52 12.93 -14.22
C LEU A 31 -1.16 13.81 -15.42
N VAL A 32 -1.00 13.22 -16.61
CA VAL A 32 -0.69 14.00 -17.82
C VAL A 32 -1.82 14.98 -18.12
N HIS A 33 -3.07 14.58 -17.98
CA HIS A 33 -4.21 15.49 -18.13
C HIS A 33 -4.17 16.62 -17.09
N LEU A 34 -3.94 16.29 -15.81
CA LEU A 34 -3.86 17.28 -14.74
C LEU A 34 -2.77 18.35 -14.99
N VAL A 35 -1.60 17.93 -15.49
CA VAL A 35 -0.45 18.83 -15.69
C VAL A 35 -0.54 19.61 -17.00
N THR A 36 -1.05 19.01 -18.08
CA THR A 36 -1.01 19.60 -19.42
C THR A 36 -2.35 20.10 -19.94
N GLY A 37 -3.46 19.68 -19.33
CA GLY A 37 -4.81 19.89 -19.84
C GLY A 37 -5.17 19.01 -21.04
N ASP A 38 -4.32 18.04 -21.44
CA ASP A 38 -4.57 17.19 -22.62
C ASP A 38 -5.85 16.35 -22.45
N VAL A 39 -6.87 16.72 -23.21
CA VAL A 39 -8.18 16.04 -23.21
C VAL A 39 -8.13 14.64 -23.81
N ALA A 40 -7.12 14.32 -24.64
CA ALA A 40 -6.94 12.96 -25.15
C ALA A 40 -6.56 11.99 -24.02
N CYS A 41 -5.72 12.43 -23.08
CA CYS A 41 -5.37 11.66 -21.89
C CYS A 41 -6.59 11.44 -20.97
N ARG A 42 -7.42 12.47 -20.74
CA ARG A 42 -8.69 12.30 -20.00
C ARG A 42 -9.61 11.28 -20.66
N ARG A 43 -9.80 11.37 -21.97
CA ARG A 43 -10.61 10.40 -22.73
C ARG A 43 -10.06 8.98 -22.65
N ALA A 44 -8.74 8.83 -22.72
CA ALA A 44 -8.07 7.53 -22.56
C ALA A 44 -8.29 6.95 -21.15
N ALA A 45 -8.19 7.78 -20.11
CA ALA A 45 -8.46 7.37 -18.73
C ALA A 45 -9.92 6.92 -18.54
N LEU A 46 -10.90 7.69 -19.04
CA LEU A 46 -12.32 7.33 -18.96
C LEU A 46 -12.63 6.03 -19.72
N SER A 47 -12.09 5.86 -20.93
CA SER A 47 -12.25 4.62 -21.70
C SER A 47 -11.64 3.40 -20.98
N GLN A 48 -10.50 3.59 -20.29
CA GLN A 48 -9.92 2.54 -19.47
C GLN A 48 -10.77 2.20 -18.24
N LEU A 49 -11.39 3.20 -17.59
CA LEU A 49 -12.32 2.98 -16.48
C LEU A 49 -13.56 2.17 -16.92
N GLU A 50 -14.09 2.43 -18.12
CA GLU A 50 -15.16 1.60 -18.71
C GLU A 50 -14.77 0.12 -18.80
N ALA A 51 -13.55 -0.17 -19.24
CA ALA A 51 -13.04 -1.54 -19.33
C ALA A 51 -12.83 -2.17 -17.95
N ILE A 52 -12.20 -1.46 -17.00
CA ILE A 52 -11.87 -1.98 -15.67
C ILE A 52 -13.13 -2.21 -14.82
N PHE A 53 -14.15 -1.36 -14.96
CA PHE A 53 -15.41 -1.50 -14.24
C PHE A 53 -16.35 -2.55 -14.83
N ASN A 54 -16.17 -2.92 -16.10
CA ASN A 54 -16.97 -3.94 -16.75
C ASN A 54 -16.46 -5.35 -16.38
N PRO A 55 -17.22 -6.16 -15.62
CA PRO A 55 -16.79 -7.51 -15.21
C PRO A 55 -16.53 -8.46 -16.38
N MET A 56 -17.13 -8.21 -17.56
CA MET A 56 -16.91 -9.01 -18.76
C MET A 56 -15.59 -8.69 -19.46
N GLN A 57 -15.07 -7.47 -19.28
CA GLN A 57 -13.78 -7.06 -19.84
C GLN A 57 -12.64 -7.21 -18.83
N TRP A 58 -12.90 -6.93 -17.56
CA TRP A 58 -11.93 -7.04 -16.47
C TRP A 58 -12.55 -7.69 -15.22
N PRO A 59 -12.55 -9.02 -15.11
CA PRO A 59 -13.10 -9.72 -13.94
C PRO A 59 -12.16 -9.70 -12.71
N ASP A 60 -10.91 -9.29 -12.88
CA ASP A 60 -9.80 -9.51 -11.94
C ASP A 60 -9.57 -8.37 -10.94
N TRP A 61 -10.65 -7.85 -10.34
CA TRP A 61 -10.57 -7.02 -9.11
C TRP A 61 -10.25 -7.84 -7.86
N ILE A 62 -10.33 -9.17 -7.99
CA ILE A 62 -9.89 -10.15 -7.01
C ILE A 62 -9.01 -11.15 -7.76
N ASP A 63 -7.86 -11.47 -7.19
CA ASP A 63 -6.99 -12.53 -7.69
C ASP A 63 -7.73 -13.88 -7.67
N GLN A 64 -7.67 -14.63 -8.77
CA GLN A 64 -8.37 -15.91 -8.87
C GLN A 64 -7.91 -16.91 -7.78
N ALA A 65 -6.63 -16.86 -7.39
CA ALA A 65 -6.08 -17.69 -6.32
C ALA A 65 -6.59 -17.27 -4.94
N HIS A 66 -7.04 -16.02 -4.77
CA HIS A 66 -7.54 -15.50 -3.50
C HIS A 66 -9.02 -15.77 -3.28
N ARG A 67 -9.78 -16.12 -4.34
CA ARG A 67 -11.20 -16.48 -4.23
C ARG A 67 -11.47 -17.61 -3.24
N ARG A 68 -10.49 -18.52 -3.06
CA ARG A 68 -10.55 -19.61 -2.08
C ARG A 68 -10.69 -19.14 -0.62
N PHE A 69 -10.32 -17.90 -0.33
CA PHE A 69 -10.41 -17.33 1.02
C PHE A 69 -11.81 -16.82 1.36
N GLY A 70 -12.74 -16.79 0.39
CA GLY A 70 -14.15 -16.51 0.65
C GLY A 70 -14.49 -15.03 0.95
N HIS A 71 -13.54 -14.13 0.75
CA HIS A 71 -13.73 -12.68 0.93
C HIS A 71 -13.82 -11.98 -0.43
N PRO A 72 -14.78 -11.06 -0.62
CA PRO A 72 -14.93 -10.34 -1.89
C PRO A 72 -13.94 -9.18 -2.09
N ALA A 73 -13.00 -8.93 -1.18
CA ALA A 73 -11.91 -7.99 -1.37
C ALA A 73 -10.55 -8.62 -1.06
N ASP A 74 -9.55 -8.27 -1.88
CA ASP A 74 -8.16 -8.71 -1.74
C ASP A 74 -7.15 -7.61 -2.12
N LEU A 75 -5.86 -7.98 -2.23
CA LEU A 75 -4.78 -7.09 -2.63
C LEU A 75 -5.10 -6.28 -3.90
N ARG A 76 -5.68 -6.91 -4.93
CA ARG A 76 -6.01 -6.24 -6.21
C ARG A 76 -7.12 -5.23 -6.01
N THR A 77 -8.08 -5.52 -5.14
CA THR A 77 -9.15 -4.57 -4.77
C THR A 77 -8.55 -3.31 -4.14
N GLY A 78 -7.58 -3.47 -3.23
CA GLY A 78 -6.86 -2.35 -2.61
C GLY A 78 -6.06 -1.53 -3.63
N MET A 79 -5.23 -2.19 -4.45
CA MET A 79 -4.40 -1.54 -5.46
C MET A 79 -5.24 -0.76 -6.48
N LEU A 80 -6.17 -1.43 -7.16
CA LEU A 80 -7.02 -0.77 -8.16
C LEU A 80 -7.93 0.29 -7.53
N GLY A 81 -8.40 0.07 -6.31
CA GLY A 81 -9.16 1.07 -5.56
C GLY A 81 -8.37 2.36 -5.35
N MET A 82 -7.10 2.26 -4.97
CA MET A 82 -6.19 3.41 -4.85
C MET A 82 -5.96 4.10 -6.20
N ASP A 83 -5.60 3.34 -7.24
CA ASP A 83 -5.25 3.89 -8.54
C ASP A 83 -6.43 4.64 -9.18
N VAL A 84 -7.63 4.07 -9.08
CA VAL A 84 -8.85 4.70 -9.57
C VAL A 84 -9.22 5.93 -8.73
N ALA A 85 -9.04 5.89 -7.41
CA ALA A 85 -9.29 7.05 -6.55
C ALA A 85 -8.35 8.22 -6.83
N LEU A 86 -7.05 7.95 -7.03
CA LEU A 86 -6.08 8.97 -7.42
C LEU A 86 -6.40 9.54 -8.80
N ALA A 87 -6.72 8.68 -9.77
CA ALA A 87 -7.12 9.13 -11.10
C ALA A 87 -8.41 9.97 -11.06
N TYR A 88 -9.38 9.59 -10.23
CA TYR A 88 -10.59 10.37 -10.01
C TYR A 88 -10.26 11.78 -9.50
N ASP A 89 -9.48 11.91 -8.41
CA ASP A 89 -9.12 13.22 -7.84
C ASP A 89 -8.40 14.11 -8.87
N TRP A 90 -7.50 13.54 -9.68
CA TRP A 90 -6.75 14.28 -10.69
C TRP A 90 -7.57 14.67 -11.92
N LEU A 91 -8.55 13.85 -12.30
CA LEU A 91 -9.46 14.15 -13.41
C LEU A 91 -10.61 15.07 -12.99
N ALA A 92 -10.99 15.07 -11.70
CA ALA A 92 -12.18 15.72 -11.17
C ALA A 92 -12.39 17.16 -11.67
N PRO A 93 -11.38 18.05 -11.76
CA PRO A 93 -11.58 19.40 -12.28
C PRO A 93 -12.17 19.46 -13.70
N GLY A 94 -11.94 18.42 -14.52
CA GLY A 94 -12.45 18.31 -15.88
C GLY A 94 -13.65 17.36 -16.04
N LEU A 95 -14.17 16.75 -14.98
CA LEU A 95 -15.31 15.83 -15.06
C LEU A 95 -16.66 16.54 -14.92
N ASP A 96 -17.60 16.21 -15.80
CA ASP A 96 -19.00 16.60 -15.63
C ASP A 96 -19.73 15.73 -14.58
N ALA A 97 -20.98 16.09 -14.25
CA ALA A 97 -21.74 15.38 -13.22
C ALA A 97 -21.98 13.89 -13.56
N ARG A 98 -22.11 13.55 -14.84
CA ARG A 98 -22.35 12.17 -15.30
C ARG A 98 -21.06 11.36 -15.19
N GLU A 99 -19.94 11.91 -15.63
CA GLU A 99 -18.64 11.25 -15.53
C GLU A 99 -18.22 11.06 -14.07
N ARG A 100 -18.44 12.07 -13.22
CA ARG A 100 -18.22 11.94 -11.77
C ARG A 100 -19.03 10.79 -11.18
N ALA A 101 -20.33 10.78 -11.43
CA ALA A 101 -21.21 9.70 -10.96
C ALA A 101 -20.74 8.32 -11.46
N PHE A 102 -20.33 8.23 -12.72
CA PHE A 102 -19.80 7.00 -13.31
C PHE A 102 -18.57 6.46 -12.56
N VAL A 103 -17.59 7.32 -12.23
CA VAL A 103 -16.39 6.89 -11.52
C VAL A 103 -16.70 6.51 -10.07
N ILE A 104 -17.52 7.31 -9.38
CA ILE A 104 -17.92 7.05 -8.00
C ILE A 104 -18.69 5.73 -7.88
N GLU A 105 -19.68 5.49 -8.73
CA GLU A 105 -20.47 4.25 -8.74
C GLU A 105 -19.60 3.03 -9.10
N GLY A 106 -18.66 3.20 -10.04
CA GLY A 106 -17.70 2.17 -10.39
C GLY A 106 -16.81 1.77 -9.22
N LEU A 107 -16.22 2.75 -8.53
CA LEU A 107 -15.45 2.53 -7.30
C LEU A 107 -16.30 1.87 -6.21
N ASP A 108 -17.53 2.32 -6.02
CA ASP A 108 -18.42 1.79 -4.99
C ASP A 108 -18.69 0.30 -5.21
N ARG A 109 -19.17 -0.05 -6.41
CA ARG A 109 -19.50 -1.42 -6.79
C ARG A 109 -18.29 -2.36 -6.79
N ARG A 110 -17.12 -1.89 -7.21
CA ARG A 110 -15.95 -2.75 -7.49
C ARG A 110 -14.95 -2.82 -6.35
N ALA A 111 -14.93 -1.82 -5.47
CA ALA A 111 -13.97 -1.74 -4.37
C ALA A 111 -14.65 -1.57 -3.00
N ILE A 112 -15.48 -0.54 -2.84
CA ILE A 112 -16.00 -0.13 -1.51
C ILE A 112 -16.94 -1.18 -0.94
N GLN A 113 -18.00 -1.55 -1.66
CA GLN A 113 -18.96 -2.55 -1.15
C GLN A 113 -18.31 -3.92 -0.92
N PRO A 114 -17.46 -4.47 -1.82
CA PRO A 114 -16.73 -5.70 -1.55
C PRO A 114 -15.84 -5.63 -0.30
N PHE A 115 -15.18 -4.50 -0.06
CA PHE A 115 -14.40 -4.30 1.16
C PHE A 115 -15.28 -4.29 2.40
N LEU A 116 -16.39 -3.55 2.40
CA LEU A 116 -17.32 -3.48 3.52
C LEU A 116 -17.96 -4.83 3.84
N VAL A 117 -18.31 -5.62 2.83
CA VAL A 117 -18.78 -7.00 3.01
C VAL A 117 -17.70 -7.86 3.63
N SER A 118 -16.45 -7.75 3.17
CA SER A 118 -15.33 -8.49 3.76
C SER A 118 -15.16 -8.14 5.24
N LEU A 119 -15.27 -6.86 5.64
CA LEU A 119 -15.23 -6.45 7.04
C LEU A 119 -16.35 -7.07 7.89
N GLN A 120 -17.56 -7.20 7.35
CA GLN A 120 -18.67 -7.87 8.04
C GLN A 120 -18.42 -9.36 8.25
N GLN A 121 -17.61 -9.99 7.40
CA GLN A 121 -17.22 -11.39 7.51
C GLN A 121 -16.08 -11.62 8.51
N ASP A 122 -15.55 -10.57 9.15
CA ASP A 122 -14.37 -10.61 10.01
C ASP A 122 -13.21 -11.33 9.29
N PRO A 123 -12.56 -10.65 8.32
CA PRO A 123 -11.61 -11.30 7.44
C PRO A 123 -10.30 -11.56 8.18
N TRP A 124 -9.65 -12.69 7.90
CA TRP A 124 -8.37 -13.02 8.54
C TRP A 124 -7.31 -11.95 8.30
N TRP A 125 -7.25 -11.37 7.09
CA TRP A 125 -6.33 -10.28 6.75
C TRP A 125 -6.62 -8.99 7.51
N GLY A 126 -7.81 -8.84 8.11
CA GLY A 126 -8.14 -7.69 8.98
C GLY A 126 -7.62 -7.84 10.42
N ARG A 127 -7.34 -9.10 10.83
CA ARG A 127 -6.83 -9.47 12.15
C ARG A 127 -5.31 -9.72 12.12
N GLU A 128 -4.84 -10.32 11.05
CA GLU A 128 -3.42 -10.58 10.83
C GLU A 128 -2.78 -9.32 10.25
N LEU A 129 -1.95 -8.65 11.05
CA LEU A 129 -1.33 -7.37 10.71
C LEU A 129 -0.18 -7.56 9.73
N ASN A 130 -0.43 -8.11 8.54
CA ASN A 130 0.56 -8.34 7.47
C ASN A 130 0.28 -7.45 6.24
N ASN A 131 1.07 -7.57 5.17
CA ASN A 131 0.91 -6.82 3.93
C ASN A 131 -0.51 -6.82 3.34
N TRP A 132 -1.35 -7.83 3.59
CA TRP A 132 -2.72 -7.81 3.09
C TRP A 132 -3.53 -6.66 3.66
N VAL A 133 -3.38 -6.40 4.95
CA VAL A 133 -4.11 -5.30 5.58
C VAL A 133 -3.65 -3.95 5.05
N THR A 134 -2.36 -3.81 4.71
CA THR A 134 -1.79 -2.55 4.23
C THR A 134 -2.35 -2.18 2.86
N LEU A 135 -2.35 -3.13 1.93
CA LEU A 135 -2.88 -2.95 0.58
C LEU A 135 -4.38 -2.69 0.58
N ILE A 136 -5.15 -3.52 1.28
CA ILE A 136 -6.62 -3.44 1.26
C ILE A 136 -7.09 -2.18 2.00
N ALA A 137 -6.69 -2.00 3.26
CA ALA A 137 -7.14 -0.87 4.06
C ALA A 137 -6.61 0.46 3.52
N GLY A 138 -5.38 0.49 3.00
CA GLY A 138 -4.79 1.69 2.44
C GLY A 138 -5.49 2.16 1.19
N GLY A 139 -5.79 1.24 0.28
CA GLY A 139 -6.41 1.60 -0.99
C GLY A 139 -7.81 2.16 -0.81
N LEU A 140 -8.60 1.50 0.06
CA LEU A 140 -9.93 1.98 0.39
C LEU A 140 -9.90 3.23 1.29
N GLY A 141 -8.88 3.39 2.13
CA GLY A 141 -8.66 4.62 2.89
C GLY A 141 -8.39 5.83 1.98
N ILE A 142 -7.54 5.67 0.96
CA ILE A 142 -7.27 6.70 -0.05
C ILE A 142 -8.52 6.97 -0.89
N ALA A 143 -9.27 5.94 -1.28
CA ALA A 143 -10.57 6.11 -1.92
C ALA A 143 -11.55 6.92 -1.06
N GLY A 144 -11.61 6.64 0.24
CA GLY A 144 -12.40 7.44 1.18
C GLY A 144 -11.98 8.91 1.21
N LEU A 145 -10.67 9.20 1.19
CA LEU A 145 -10.17 10.59 1.14
C LEU A 145 -10.58 11.28 -0.18
N ALA A 146 -10.40 10.61 -1.32
CA ALA A 146 -10.75 11.16 -2.64
C ALA A 146 -12.26 11.41 -2.81
N LEU A 147 -13.11 10.62 -2.12
CA LEU A 147 -14.57 10.70 -2.19
C LEU A 147 -15.20 11.46 -1.01
N THR A 148 -14.41 12.24 -0.28
CA THR A 148 -14.93 13.02 0.86
C THR A 148 -16.04 13.96 0.39
N ASP A 149 -17.19 13.93 1.08
CA ASP A 149 -18.42 14.66 0.75
C ASP A 149 -19.16 14.20 -0.52
N GLU A 150 -18.64 13.20 -1.25
CA GLU A 150 -19.25 12.65 -2.48
C GLU A 150 -19.73 11.20 -2.31
N HIS A 151 -19.26 10.47 -1.29
CA HIS A 151 -19.70 9.11 -0.98
C HIS A 151 -20.07 8.93 0.51
N PRO A 152 -21.22 8.31 0.85
CA PRO A 152 -21.68 8.18 2.23
C PRO A 152 -20.74 7.36 3.13
N ASP A 153 -20.06 6.34 2.58
CA ASP A 153 -19.10 5.53 3.34
C ASP A 153 -17.70 6.15 3.44
N ALA A 154 -17.41 7.26 2.76
CA ALA A 154 -16.07 7.86 2.77
C ALA A 154 -15.51 8.10 4.19
N PRO A 155 -16.26 8.68 5.15
CA PRO A 155 -15.78 8.85 6.52
C PRO A 155 -15.44 7.52 7.21
N ARG A 156 -16.22 6.46 6.94
CA ARG A 156 -16.02 5.13 7.51
C ARG A 156 -14.74 4.48 6.98
N LEU A 157 -14.46 4.63 5.68
CA LEU A 157 -13.24 4.11 5.05
C LEU A 157 -11.99 4.79 5.63
N VAL A 158 -12.01 6.12 5.75
CA VAL A 158 -10.90 6.90 6.32
C VAL A 158 -10.67 6.53 7.78
N ALA A 159 -11.73 6.48 8.59
CA ALA A 159 -11.63 6.12 10.00
C ALA A 159 -11.07 4.71 10.20
N TYR A 160 -11.50 3.74 9.38
CA TYR A 160 -10.95 2.39 9.41
C TYR A 160 -9.46 2.37 9.07
N ALA A 161 -9.05 3.05 7.99
CA ALA A 161 -7.65 3.08 7.56
C ALA A 161 -6.73 3.73 8.62
N VAL A 162 -7.13 4.85 9.23
CA VAL A 162 -6.38 5.48 10.33
C VAL A 162 -6.19 4.49 11.47
N ALA A 163 -7.29 3.92 11.99
CA ALA A 163 -7.23 3.01 13.13
C ALA A 163 -6.38 1.77 12.82
N LYS A 164 -6.57 1.18 11.64
CA LYS A 164 -5.89 -0.05 11.25
C LYS A 164 -4.40 0.17 10.99
N PHE A 165 -4.00 1.32 10.46
CA PHE A 165 -2.59 1.64 10.27
C PHE A 165 -1.87 1.98 11.55
N GLU A 166 -2.51 2.66 12.51
CA GLU A 166 -1.88 2.80 13.84
C GLU A 166 -1.71 1.43 14.52
N GLU A 167 -2.68 0.52 14.37
CA GLU A 167 -2.56 -0.86 14.87
C GLU A 167 -1.42 -1.62 14.16
N TYR A 168 -1.36 -1.58 12.82
CA TYR A 168 -0.31 -2.21 12.03
C TYR A 168 1.09 -1.66 12.36
N LEU A 169 1.23 -0.34 12.50
CA LEU A 169 2.51 0.28 12.85
C LEU A 169 2.94 -0.01 14.29
N SER A 170 2.01 -0.40 15.17
CA SER A 170 2.31 -0.70 16.58
C SER A 170 3.10 -1.98 16.79
N VAL A 171 3.09 -2.91 15.81
CA VAL A 171 3.83 -4.18 15.92
C VAL A 171 5.27 -4.08 15.43
N TYR A 172 5.70 -2.89 15.01
CA TYR A 172 7.06 -2.67 14.55
C TYR A 172 8.02 -2.69 15.73
N GLY A 173 9.21 -3.24 15.52
CA GLY A 173 10.28 -3.20 16.50
C GLY A 173 10.75 -1.77 16.77
N PRO A 174 11.43 -1.55 17.91
CA PRO A 174 11.87 -0.21 18.33
C PRO A 174 12.86 0.45 17.37
N ALA A 175 13.56 -0.33 16.54
CA ALA A 175 14.46 0.16 15.49
C ALA A 175 13.79 0.16 14.10
N GLY A 176 12.47 -0.01 14.04
CA GLY A 176 11.68 0.02 12.80
C GLY A 176 11.59 -1.32 12.09
N GLU A 177 11.94 -2.42 12.77
CA GLU A 177 11.81 -3.77 12.23
C GLU A 177 10.33 -4.07 11.99
N PHE A 178 9.88 -4.07 10.74
CA PHE A 178 8.52 -4.49 10.44
C PHE A 178 8.41 -6.02 10.41
N ASN A 179 7.19 -6.52 10.50
CA ASN A 179 6.90 -7.92 10.79
C ASN A 179 6.99 -8.85 9.56
N GLU A 180 7.60 -8.40 8.46
CA GLU A 180 7.82 -9.15 7.23
C GLU A 180 9.27 -8.95 6.72
N SER A 181 9.67 -9.69 5.69
CA SER A 181 11.01 -9.52 5.12
C SER A 181 11.13 -8.20 4.36
N VAL A 182 12.37 -7.74 4.17
CA VAL A 182 12.68 -6.55 3.35
C VAL A 182 12.23 -6.73 1.90
N ALA A 183 12.09 -7.98 1.41
CA ALA A 183 11.54 -8.22 0.09
C ALA A 183 10.06 -7.80 -0.03
N TYR A 184 9.34 -7.72 1.10
CA TYR A 184 7.99 -7.18 1.21
C TYR A 184 7.96 -5.70 1.65
N ALA A 185 9.08 -4.97 1.51
CA ALA A 185 9.13 -3.56 1.86
C ALA A 185 8.08 -2.69 1.13
N ASN A 186 7.57 -3.13 -0.02
CA ASN A 186 6.47 -2.44 -0.72
C ASN A 186 5.17 -2.40 0.10
N ALA A 187 4.97 -3.27 1.09
CA ALA A 187 3.82 -3.21 2.00
C ALA A 187 3.73 -1.87 2.73
N ASN A 188 4.87 -1.19 2.91
CA ASN A 188 4.98 0.12 3.56
C ASN A 188 4.56 1.29 2.65
N LEU A 189 4.45 1.06 1.34
CA LEU A 189 3.98 2.07 0.38
C LEU A 189 2.61 2.59 0.78
N MET A 190 1.69 1.70 1.17
CA MET A 190 0.29 2.04 1.39
C MET A 190 0.06 2.87 2.67
N PRO A 191 0.66 2.53 3.83
CA PRO A 191 0.63 3.41 4.99
C PRO A 191 1.26 4.78 4.70
N VAL A 192 2.39 4.82 3.97
CA VAL A 192 3.05 6.09 3.63
C VAL A 192 2.17 6.95 2.71
N ALA A 193 1.66 6.36 1.62
CA ALA A 193 0.79 7.04 0.67
C ALA A 193 -0.49 7.54 1.34
N PHE A 194 -1.13 6.71 2.19
CA PHE A 194 -2.31 7.11 2.94
C PHE A 194 -2.02 8.28 3.89
N PHE A 195 -0.96 8.23 4.69
CA PHE A 195 -0.68 9.32 5.63
C PHE A 195 -0.21 10.60 4.93
N LEU A 196 0.40 10.50 3.75
CA LEU A 196 0.66 11.66 2.90
C LEU A 196 -0.66 12.25 2.38
N ALA A 197 -1.55 11.42 1.85
CA ALA A 197 -2.87 11.83 1.38
C ALA A 197 -3.70 12.46 2.52
N HIS A 198 -3.72 11.82 3.68
CA HIS A 198 -4.39 12.30 4.88
C HIS A 198 -3.82 13.65 5.36
N ARG A 199 -2.50 13.84 5.30
CA ARG A 199 -1.87 15.13 5.59
C ARG A 199 -2.37 16.22 4.64
N SER A 200 -2.50 15.94 3.35
CA SER A 200 -3.06 16.87 2.38
C SER A 200 -4.53 17.22 2.70
N ALA A 201 -5.37 16.20 2.91
CA ALA A 201 -6.79 16.37 3.25
C ALA A 201 -7.01 17.15 4.56
N THR A 202 -6.09 17.02 5.51
CA THR A 202 -6.15 17.73 6.80
C THR A 202 -5.40 19.07 6.81
N ARG A 203 -4.93 19.55 5.65
CA ARG A 203 -4.18 20.80 5.48
C ARG A 203 -2.92 20.87 6.35
N GLY A 204 -2.22 19.74 6.47
CA GLY A 204 -0.94 19.68 7.17
C GLY A 204 -1.03 19.70 8.69
N ARG A 205 -2.22 19.53 9.29
CA ARG A 205 -2.41 19.52 10.75
C ARG A 205 -1.46 18.57 11.48
N THR A 206 -1.15 17.44 10.86
CA THR A 206 -0.16 16.47 11.37
C THR A 206 0.75 15.99 10.25
N ASN A 207 2.01 15.72 10.59
CA ASN A 207 2.96 15.07 9.70
C ASN A 207 3.31 13.69 10.25
N ARG A 208 2.39 12.73 10.11
CA ARG A 208 2.53 11.39 10.70
C ARG A 208 3.78 10.64 10.23
N LEU A 209 4.25 10.94 9.01
CA LEU A 209 5.47 10.36 8.42
C LEU A 209 6.76 10.80 9.14
N ALA A 210 6.75 11.93 9.84
CA ALA A 210 7.88 12.39 10.64
C ALA A 210 7.92 11.75 12.05
N ALA A 211 6.93 10.92 12.40
CA ALA A 211 6.83 10.25 13.70
C ALA A 211 7.13 8.75 13.58
N ALA A 212 7.54 8.14 14.69
CA ALA A 212 7.80 6.71 14.77
C ALA A 212 6.57 5.87 14.33
N PRO A 213 6.76 4.72 13.66
CA PRO A 213 8.04 4.10 13.35
C PRO A 213 8.59 4.46 11.95
N PHE A 214 7.98 5.37 11.18
CA PHE A 214 8.37 5.61 9.78
C PHE A 214 9.87 5.94 9.57
N PRO A 215 10.49 6.87 10.34
CA PRO A 215 11.92 7.14 10.22
C PRO A 215 12.78 5.90 10.48
N GLN A 216 12.45 5.15 11.53
CA GLN A 216 13.18 3.94 11.93
C GLN A 216 13.02 2.84 10.88
N MET A 217 11.79 2.61 10.41
CA MET A 217 11.45 1.65 9.37
C MET A 217 12.24 1.92 8.08
N CYS A 218 12.29 3.17 7.62
CA CYS A 218 13.07 3.53 6.43
C CYS A 218 14.57 3.26 6.62
N ARG A 219 15.13 3.54 7.80
CA ARG A 219 16.54 3.21 8.10
C ARG A 219 16.76 1.70 8.14
N TRP A 220 15.85 0.94 8.73
CA TRP A 220 15.92 -0.52 8.74
C TRP A 220 15.93 -1.11 7.32
N VAL A 221 15.00 -0.67 6.46
CA VAL A 221 14.95 -1.07 5.05
C VAL A 221 16.24 -0.69 4.33
N MET A 222 16.71 0.54 4.50
CA MET A 222 17.94 1.04 3.90
C MET A 222 19.15 0.18 4.29
N HIS A 223 19.28 -0.17 5.57
CA HIS A 223 20.41 -0.96 6.06
C HIS A 223 20.31 -2.46 5.75
N ALA A 224 19.10 -2.95 5.50
CA ALA A 224 18.85 -4.31 5.06
C ALA A 224 18.74 -4.43 3.52
N THR A 225 19.15 -3.38 2.81
CA THR A 225 19.32 -3.36 1.36
C THR A 225 20.80 -3.45 1.01
N LEU A 226 21.16 -4.53 0.31
CA LEU A 226 22.51 -4.82 -0.14
C LEU A 226 22.88 -3.98 -1.36
N ALA A 227 24.18 -4.00 -1.70
CA ALA A 227 24.67 -3.41 -2.94
C ALA A 227 23.89 -3.92 -4.16
N GLY A 228 23.57 -3.00 -5.08
CA GLY A 228 22.70 -3.24 -6.23
C GLY A 228 21.20 -3.24 -5.90
N GLY A 229 20.82 -2.78 -4.70
CA GLY A 229 19.41 -2.63 -4.31
C GLY A 229 18.70 -3.92 -3.94
N ARG A 230 19.42 -5.02 -3.71
CA ARG A 230 18.84 -6.33 -3.39
C ARG A 230 18.52 -6.45 -1.89
N PRO A 231 17.45 -7.16 -1.50
CA PRO A 231 17.14 -7.37 -0.08
C PRO A 231 18.16 -8.31 0.57
N LEU A 232 18.40 -8.13 1.87
CA LEU A 232 19.00 -9.16 2.71
C LEU A 232 18.08 -10.41 2.70
N PRO A 233 18.59 -11.62 2.38
CA PRO A 233 17.76 -12.79 2.07
C PRO A 233 17.33 -13.54 3.34
N PHE A 234 16.35 -13.00 4.07
CA PHE A 234 15.71 -13.69 5.19
C PHE A 234 14.19 -13.64 5.08
N GLY A 235 13.50 -14.60 5.71
CA GLY A 235 12.06 -14.78 5.57
C GLY A 235 11.65 -15.16 4.14
N ASP A 236 10.37 -15.01 3.83
CA ASP A 236 9.87 -15.14 2.45
C ASP A 236 10.46 -14.00 1.62
N CYS A 237 11.31 -14.33 0.65
CA CYS A 237 12.07 -13.34 -0.09
C CYS A 237 12.31 -13.73 -1.54
N HIS A 238 12.48 -12.69 -2.36
CA HIS A 238 12.90 -12.79 -3.76
C HIS A 238 14.28 -12.11 -3.88
N PRO A 239 15.38 -12.82 -3.59
CA PRO A 239 16.70 -12.20 -3.40
C PRO A 239 17.27 -11.53 -4.65
N ASP A 240 16.75 -11.89 -5.82
CA ASP A 240 17.18 -11.36 -7.12
C ASP A 240 16.36 -10.13 -7.55
N HIS A 241 15.29 -9.80 -6.83
CA HIS A 241 14.47 -8.62 -7.13
C HIS A 241 14.93 -7.41 -6.31
N PRO A 242 15.01 -6.21 -6.90
CA PRO A 242 15.30 -5.00 -6.15
C PRO A 242 14.25 -4.71 -5.07
N VAL A 243 14.69 -4.09 -3.97
CA VAL A 243 13.81 -3.63 -2.90
C VAL A 243 12.93 -2.49 -3.43
N ALA A 244 11.63 -2.68 -3.32
CA ALA A 244 10.64 -1.66 -3.65
C ALA A 244 10.50 -0.65 -2.50
N ALA A 245 11.33 0.39 -2.52
CA ALA A 245 11.44 1.42 -1.46
C ALA A 245 11.17 2.85 -1.94
N GLY A 246 10.44 3.05 -3.05
CA GLY A 246 10.14 4.39 -3.60
C GLY A 246 9.47 5.35 -2.59
N TYR A 247 8.70 4.82 -1.64
CA TYR A 247 8.06 5.59 -0.57
C TYR A 247 9.04 6.27 0.39
N VAL A 248 10.32 5.85 0.42
CA VAL A 248 11.32 6.46 1.31
C VAL A 248 11.53 7.93 0.97
N GLY A 249 11.34 8.35 -0.28
CA GLY A 249 11.35 9.76 -0.65
C GLY A 249 10.36 10.61 0.14
N ALA A 250 9.15 10.09 0.40
CA ALA A 250 8.15 10.79 1.21
C ALA A 250 8.58 11.00 2.66
N VAL A 251 9.23 10.00 3.25
CA VAL A 251 9.74 10.07 4.62
C VAL A 251 10.98 10.97 4.69
N ALA A 252 11.85 10.91 3.68
CA ALA A 252 12.99 11.82 3.52
C ALA A 252 12.51 13.28 3.48
N ALA A 253 11.51 13.59 2.64
CA ALA A 253 10.90 14.91 2.57
C ALA A 253 10.25 15.34 3.89
N ALA A 254 9.54 14.43 4.56
CA ALA A 254 8.88 14.71 5.84
C ALA A 254 9.87 15.06 6.96
N LEU A 255 11.08 14.49 6.93
CA LEU A 255 12.14 14.68 7.92
C LEU A 255 13.20 15.70 7.50
N GLN A 256 13.23 16.11 6.23
CA GLN A 256 14.37 16.77 5.61
C GLN A 256 15.68 15.96 5.78
N ASP A 257 15.57 14.63 5.63
CA ASP A 257 16.67 13.68 5.86
C ASP A 257 17.42 13.38 4.55
N GLY A 258 18.62 13.96 4.42
CA GLY A 258 19.48 13.78 3.24
C GLY A 258 19.99 12.34 3.04
N ALA A 259 20.11 11.54 4.10
CA ALA A 259 20.57 10.15 3.98
C ALA A 259 19.47 9.27 3.37
N LEU A 260 18.23 9.43 3.83
CA LEU A 260 17.07 8.76 3.22
C LEU A 260 16.83 9.24 1.78
N GLN A 261 17.06 10.53 1.50
CA GLN A 261 17.00 11.08 0.15
C GLN A 261 18.05 10.43 -0.76
N HIS A 262 19.29 10.31 -0.30
CA HIS A 262 20.36 9.65 -1.04
C HIS A 262 20.02 8.19 -1.34
N TYR A 263 19.51 7.45 -0.36
CA TYR A 263 19.06 6.08 -0.54
C TYR A 263 17.90 5.95 -1.55
N HIS A 264 16.89 6.82 -1.46
CA HIS A 264 15.78 6.86 -2.41
C HIS A 264 16.29 7.06 -3.85
N LEU A 265 17.15 8.06 -4.06
CA LEU A 265 17.73 8.35 -5.38
C LEU A 265 18.59 7.20 -5.92
N ALA A 266 19.30 6.49 -5.05
CA ALA A 266 20.14 5.35 -5.46
C ALA A 266 19.33 4.13 -5.95
N LEU A 267 18.04 4.05 -5.60
CA LEU A 267 17.13 2.97 -6.02
C LEU A 267 16.16 3.36 -7.13
N GLN A 268 16.18 4.62 -7.59
CA GLN A 268 15.26 5.05 -8.65
C GLN A 268 15.52 4.29 -9.95
N ALA A 269 14.44 3.76 -10.52
CA ALA A 269 14.41 3.15 -11.83
C ALA A 269 13.57 4.00 -12.79
N ALA A 270 13.87 3.94 -14.09
CA ALA A 270 13.12 4.66 -15.12
C ALA A 270 11.63 4.26 -15.20
N THR A 271 11.25 3.13 -14.60
CA THR A 271 9.88 2.60 -14.55
C THR A 271 9.13 2.97 -13.26
N ALA A 272 9.67 3.87 -12.44
CA ALA A 272 9.07 4.28 -11.17
C ALA A 272 7.62 4.76 -11.33
N SER A 273 6.82 4.53 -10.28
CA SER A 273 5.41 4.90 -10.28
C SER A 273 5.24 6.43 -10.35
N PRO A 274 4.25 6.97 -11.10
CA PRO A 274 4.00 8.41 -11.14
C PRO A 274 3.74 9.04 -9.77
N ILE A 275 3.28 8.23 -8.80
CA ILE A 275 3.05 8.68 -7.44
C ILE A 275 4.34 9.16 -6.76
N GLU A 276 5.51 8.69 -7.20
CA GLU A 276 6.79 9.12 -6.62
C GLU A 276 7.09 10.60 -6.89
N LEU A 277 6.52 11.17 -7.96
CA LEU A 277 6.60 12.61 -8.23
C LEU A 277 5.89 13.45 -7.16
N LEU A 278 4.94 12.88 -6.42
CA LEU A 278 4.18 13.62 -5.40
C LEU A 278 4.98 13.85 -4.13
N TRP A 279 6.01 13.05 -3.89
CA TRP A 279 6.71 13.03 -2.60
C TRP A 279 8.22 13.20 -2.69
N PHE A 280 8.76 13.32 -3.90
CA PHE A 280 10.13 13.78 -4.09
C PHE A 280 10.24 15.28 -3.75
N ASP A 281 11.11 15.63 -2.79
CA ASP A 281 11.44 17.01 -2.47
C ASP A 281 12.84 17.36 -2.99
N PRO A 282 12.98 18.14 -4.08
CA PRO A 282 14.29 18.51 -4.63
C PRO A 282 15.09 19.44 -3.71
N ARG A 283 14.47 20.00 -2.66
CA ARG A 283 15.14 20.90 -1.72
C ARG A 283 15.90 20.15 -0.63
N VAL A 284 15.69 18.83 -0.50
CA VAL A 284 16.45 17.98 0.42
C VAL A 284 17.73 17.54 -0.31
N PRO A 285 18.91 18.06 0.07
CA PRO A 285 20.16 17.65 -0.56
C PRO A 285 20.49 16.20 -0.15
N PRO A 286 20.84 15.31 -1.10
CA PRO A 286 21.28 13.97 -0.73
C PRO A 286 22.60 14.04 0.04
N ALA A 287 22.66 13.34 1.17
CA ALA A 287 23.82 13.25 2.03
C ALA A 287 24.30 11.78 2.10
N PRO A 288 25.62 11.54 2.14
CA PRO A 288 26.15 10.18 2.27
C PRO A 288 25.69 9.55 3.60
N LEU A 289 25.56 8.23 3.59
CA LEU A 289 25.25 7.47 4.80
C LEU A 289 26.38 7.69 5.82
N ALA A 290 26.02 8.14 7.03
CA ALA A 290 26.94 8.11 8.15
C ALA A 290 27.40 6.66 8.37
N SER A 291 28.67 6.45 8.72
CA SER A 291 29.27 5.11 8.92
C SER A 291 28.74 4.38 10.17
N GLU A 292 27.56 4.75 10.68
CA GLU A 292 26.96 4.14 11.84
C GLU A 292 26.55 2.70 11.50
N ASN A 293 26.96 1.76 12.33
CA ASN A 293 26.58 0.36 12.21
C ASN A 293 25.26 0.14 12.96
N PRO A 294 24.11 0.07 12.27
CA PRO A 294 22.78 -0.08 12.87
C PRO A 294 22.58 -1.44 13.55
N TRP A 295 23.42 -2.43 13.22
CA TRP A 295 23.33 -3.79 13.75
C TRP A 295 23.84 -3.89 15.19
N ARG A 296 24.40 -2.82 15.77
CA ARG A 296 24.84 -2.81 17.18
C ARG A 296 23.69 -2.85 18.18
N SER A 297 22.47 -2.47 17.80
CA SER A 297 21.31 -2.40 18.70
C SER A 297 20.25 -3.48 18.46
N ILE A 298 20.43 -4.36 17.47
CA ILE A 298 19.48 -5.45 17.24
C ILE A 298 19.73 -6.53 18.29
N SER A 299 18.82 -6.63 19.26
CA SER A 299 18.83 -7.68 20.27
C SER A 299 18.58 -9.04 19.59
N PRO A 300 19.35 -10.10 19.91
CA PRO A 300 19.20 -11.43 19.31
C PRO A 300 17.81 -12.07 19.46
N ARG A 301 16.92 -11.51 20.31
CA ARG A 301 15.59 -12.09 20.58
C ARG A 301 14.62 -12.03 19.40
N THR A 302 14.86 -11.21 18.38
CA THR A 302 13.98 -11.10 17.20
C THR A 302 14.23 -12.19 16.14
N ALA A 303 15.37 -12.90 16.22
CA ALA A 303 15.67 -14.02 15.31
C ALA A 303 15.08 -15.36 15.79
N GLU A 304 14.75 -15.51 17.08
CA GLU A 304 14.19 -16.75 17.64
C GLU A 304 12.65 -16.77 17.64
N SER A 305 11.98 -15.62 17.70
CA SER A 305 10.51 -15.56 17.67
C SER A 305 9.90 -15.85 16.30
N SER A 306 10.67 -15.72 15.22
CA SER A 306 10.28 -16.09 13.86
C SER A 306 10.50 -17.58 13.55
N SER A 307 11.11 -18.33 14.47
CA SER A 307 11.26 -19.79 14.42
C SER A 307 10.10 -20.55 15.08
N ALA A 308 9.19 -19.86 15.78
CA ALA A 308 7.96 -20.47 16.26
C ALA A 308 6.98 -20.58 15.08
N ALA A 309 7.06 -21.72 14.37
CA ALA A 309 6.07 -22.10 13.38
C ALA A 309 4.66 -21.95 13.97
N LEU A 310 3.92 -20.92 13.52
CA LEU A 310 2.47 -20.92 13.61
C LEU A 310 1.98 -22.14 12.83
N PRO A 311 1.34 -23.13 13.46
CA PRO A 311 0.73 -24.22 12.72
C PRO A 311 -0.47 -23.64 11.97
N GLY A 312 -0.27 -23.28 10.70
CA GLY A 312 -1.35 -22.72 9.87
C GLY A 312 -0.93 -21.95 8.62
N ILE A 313 0.33 -21.53 8.48
CA ILE A 313 0.78 -20.84 7.25
C ILE A 313 0.90 -21.87 6.12
N VAL A 314 -0.13 -21.92 5.28
CA VAL A 314 -0.05 -22.60 3.98
C VAL A 314 0.80 -21.70 3.08
N SER A 315 2.10 -22.01 3.00
CA SER A 315 2.98 -21.47 1.98
C SER A 315 2.40 -21.80 0.60
N ASP A 316 2.19 -20.80 -0.27
CA ASP A 316 1.84 -21.03 -1.67
C ASP A 316 3.08 -21.54 -2.42
N ARG A 317 3.40 -22.83 -2.23
CA ARG A 317 4.39 -23.53 -3.03
C ARG A 317 3.78 -23.86 -4.39
N SER A 318 3.77 -22.87 -5.26
CA SER A 318 3.55 -23.08 -6.70
C SER A 318 4.68 -22.48 -7.53
N ALA A 319 5.94 -22.73 -7.14
CA ALA A 319 7.08 -22.64 -8.03
C ALA A 319 8.14 -23.68 -7.65
N SER A 320 8.35 -24.64 -8.53
CA SER A 320 9.43 -25.62 -8.48
C SER A 320 10.79 -24.94 -8.72
N CYS A 321 11.75 -25.15 -7.84
CA CYS A 321 13.12 -25.55 -8.20
C CYS A 321 13.83 -26.14 -7.00
N SER A 322 14.29 -27.36 -7.18
CA SER A 322 15.09 -28.16 -6.28
C SER A 322 16.54 -27.67 -6.23
N ALA A 323 17.06 -27.42 -5.03
CA ALA A 323 18.46 -27.67 -4.69
C ALA A 323 18.57 -27.92 -3.19
N ASN A 324 18.93 -29.14 -2.84
CA ASN A 324 19.21 -29.57 -1.48
C ASN A 324 20.73 -29.70 -1.34
N PRO A 325 21.40 -28.91 -0.47
CA PRO A 325 22.76 -29.23 -0.08
C PRO A 325 22.80 -29.48 1.43
N ALA A 326 22.17 -30.55 1.91
CA ALA A 326 22.65 -31.30 3.07
C ALA A 326 21.80 -32.56 3.28
N GLY A 327 22.39 -33.72 3.05
CA GLY A 327 21.81 -35.00 3.44
C GLY A 327 21.65 -35.10 4.95
N ARG A 328 20.43 -34.88 5.48
CA ARG A 328 19.99 -35.39 6.78
C ARG A 328 18.53 -35.86 6.69
N ARG A 329 18.30 -37.15 6.93
CA ARG A 329 16.96 -37.78 6.98
C ARG A 329 16.16 -37.22 8.17
N LYS A 330 14.90 -36.84 7.97
CA LYS A 330 13.94 -36.54 9.06
C LYS A 330 13.48 -37.83 9.77
N PRO A 331 13.39 -37.89 11.11
CA PRO A 331 12.70 -38.97 11.80
C PRO A 331 11.17 -38.75 11.80
N ARG A 332 10.41 -39.86 11.80
CA ARG A 332 8.94 -39.91 11.82
C ARG A 332 8.35 -39.27 13.08
N ALA A 333 7.33 -38.43 12.93
CA ALA A 333 6.59 -37.83 14.03
C ALA A 333 5.64 -38.83 14.70
N GLN A 334 5.73 -38.98 16.03
CA GLN A 334 4.71 -39.60 16.88
C GLN A 334 3.55 -38.61 17.11
N ARG A 335 2.32 -39.15 17.12
CA ARG A 335 1.08 -38.41 17.39
C ARG A 335 1.00 -38.01 18.87
N CYS A 336 0.83 -36.72 19.17
CA CYS A 336 0.38 -36.24 20.47
C CYS A 336 -1.06 -35.71 20.38
N ARG A 337 -1.93 -36.15 21.31
CA ARG A 337 -3.33 -35.73 21.48
C ARG A 337 -3.43 -34.33 22.11
N PRO A 338 -4.49 -33.54 21.87
CA PRO A 338 -4.63 -32.20 22.43
C PRO A 338 -5.21 -32.23 23.85
N SER A 339 -4.57 -31.51 24.78
CA SER A 339 -5.11 -31.13 26.09
C SER A 339 -5.85 -29.80 25.99
N ARG A 340 -7.04 -29.75 26.61
CA ARG A 340 -7.92 -28.58 26.68
C ARG A 340 -7.37 -27.56 27.68
N LEU A 341 -7.21 -26.30 27.26
CA LEU A 341 -7.03 -25.16 28.17
C LEU A 341 -8.15 -24.14 27.89
N ARG A 342 -8.97 -23.90 28.91
CA ARG A 342 -10.01 -22.85 28.97
C ARG A 342 -9.40 -21.58 29.53
N TYR A 343 -9.68 -20.43 28.93
CA TYR A 343 -9.47 -19.11 29.53
C TYR A 343 -10.81 -18.45 29.86
N PRO A 344 -10.92 -17.70 30.97
CA PRO A 344 -12.18 -17.12 31.43
C PRO A 344 -12.55 -15.83 30.67
N ARG A 345 -13.83 -15.71 30.33
CA ARG A 345 -14.46 -14.48 29.81
C ARG A 345 -14.60 -13.46 30.94
N ARG A 346 -14.19 -12.20 30.70
CA ARG A 346 -14.67 -11.04 31.47
C ARG A 346 -15.55 -10.17 30.58
N THR A 347 -16.77 -10.01 31.03
CA THR A 347 -17.82 -9.10 30.54
C THR A 347 -17.71 -7.75 31.25
N THR A 348 -17.84 -6.65 30.52
CA THR A 348 -18.29 -5.35 31.06
C THR A 348 -19.16 -4.63 30.03
N HIS A 349 -20.32 -4.15 30.48
CA HIS A 349 -21.40 -3.53 29.72
C HIS A 349 -21.25 -1.99 29.58
N CYS A 350 -21.59 -1.51 28.37
CA CYS A 350 -22.41 -0.34 27.95
C CYS A 350 -22.26 1.08 28.53
N GLY A 351 -22.28 2.06 27.59
CA GLY A 351 -22.81 3.42 27.76
C GLY A 351 -22.72 4.27 26.46
N PRO A 352 -23.79 4.97 26.00
CA PRO A 352 -23.88 5.56 24.65
C PRO A 352 -23.45 7.04 24.59
N TRP A 353 -23.00 7.51 23.42
CA TRP A 353 -22.78 8.94 23.14
C TRP A 353 -23.61 9.42 21.94
N LEU A 354 -24.43 10.45 22.18
CA LEU A 354 -25.26 11.18 21.23
C LEU A 354 -24.42 12.12 20.33
N PRO A 355 -24.91 12.49 19.13
CA PRO A 355 -24.16 13.25 18.15
C PRO A 355 -24.32 14.77 18.35
N LEU A 356 -23.21 15.51 18.33
CA LEU A 356 -23.22 16.97 18.15
C LEU A 356 -23.08 17.26 16.65
N GLY A 357 -24.16 17.78 16.08
CA GLY A 357 -24.17 18.30 14.72
C GLY A 357 -23.39 19.60 14.60
N LEU A 358 -22.63 19.75 13.51
CA LEU A 358 -22.13 21.03 13.04
C LEU A 358 -22.23 21.05 11.52
N SER A 359 -23.22 21.81 11.06
CA SER A 359 -23.35 22.31 9.70
C SER A 359 -22.19 23.27 9.40
N SER A 360 -21.47 23.09 8.30
CA SER A 360 -20.82 24.20 7.62
C SER A 360 -20.60 23.88 6.14
N ARG A 361 -21.27 24.66 5.29
CA ARG A 361 -20.98 24.79 3.85
C ARG A 361 -19.57 25.35 3.69
N LEU A 362 -18.71 24.69 2.92
CA LEU A 362 -17.42 25.23 2.48
C LEU A 362 -17.17 24.93 1.00
N LEU A 363 -16.69 25.96 0.31
CA LEU A 363 -16.45 26.09 -1.13
C LEU A 363 -15.39 25.11 -1.68
N PRO A 364 -15.42 24.79 -2.99
CA PRO A 364 -14.59 23.76 -3.61
C PRO A 364 -13.11 24.17 -3.75
N GLY A 365 -12.21 23.22 -3.48
CA GLY A 365 -10.76 23.39 -3.53
C GLY A 365 -10.02 22.30 -2.74
N ARG A 366 -10.23 21.04 -3.14
CA ARG A 366 -9.61 19.85 -2.53
C ARG A 366 -9.11 18.97 -3.67
N THR A 367 -7.86 19.13 -4.05
CA THR A 367 -7.16 18.22 -4.97
C THR A 367 -5.84 17.85 -4.32
N PHE A 368 -5.39 16.61 -4.44
CA PHE A 368 -4.08 16.18 -3.96
C PHE A 368 -2.91 16.99 -4.57
N ALA A 369 -3.16 17.72 -5.67
CA ALA A 369 -2.23 18.57 -6.39
C ALA A 369 -1.67 19.80 -5.63
N GLY A 370 -2.18 20.13 -4.43
CA GLY A 370 -1.69 21.28 -3.64
C GLY A 370 -0.20 21.22 -3.23
N ALA A 371 0.50 20.13 -3.53
CA ALA A 371 1.93 19.95 -3.28
C ALA A 371 2.84 20.26 -4.49
N ILE A 372 2.29 20.43 -5.69
CA ILE A 372 3.09 20.72 -6.89
C ILE A 372 3.26 22.24 -7.00
N THR A 373 4.29 22.78 -6.34
CA THR A 373 4.73 24.15 -6.59
C THR A 373 5.66 24.15 -7.80
N THR A 374 5.18 24.62 -8.95
CA THR A 374 6.03 24.93 -10.09
C THR A 374 6.84 26.20 -9.78
N PRO A 375 8.18 26.20 -9.96
CA PRO A 375 8.91 27.46 -9.99
C PRO A 375 8.49 28.22 -11.24
N ARG A 376 7.99 29.45 -11.08
CA ARG A 376 7.87 30.39 -12.19
C ARG A 376 9.29 30.68 -12.71
N CYS A 377 9.65 30.10 -13.85
CA CYS A 377 10.80 30.58 -14.62
C CYS A 377 10.53 32.01 -15.06
N ALA A 378 11.25 32.96 -14.46
CA ALA A 378 11.37 34.31 -15.00
C ALA A 378 12.21 34.22 -16.27
N VAL A 379 11.55 34.31 -17.43
CA VAL A 379 12.23 34.61 -18.69
C VAL A 379 12.73 36.04 -18.56
N THR A 380 14.04 36.20 -18.40
CA THR A 380 14.70 37.49 -18.49
C THR A 380 15.32 37.55 -19.87
N THR A 381 14.71 38.30 -20.77
CA THR A 381 15.32 38.71 -22.05
C THR A 381 16.52 39.61 -21.78
N CYS A 382 17.68 39.21 -22.30
CA CYS A 382 18.73 40.07 -22.83
C CYS A 382 19.31 39.37 -24.05
#